data_AF-A0A928HR27-F1
#
_entry.id   AF-A0A928HR27-F1
#
_cell.length_a   1.000
_cell.length_b   1.000
_cell.length_c   1.000
_cell.angle_alpha   90.00
_cell.angle_beta   90.00
_cell.angle_gamma   90.00
#
_symmetry.space_group_name_H-M   'P 1'
#
loop_
_entity.id
_entity.type
_entity.pdbx_description
1 polymer ?
#
loop_
_entity_poly.entity_id
_entity_poly.type
_entity_poly.pdbx_seq_one_letter_code
_entity_poly.pdbx_strand_id
1 'polypeptide(L)'
;MKKLLFLTATCAILTAPATAVQQCVALDASVNGTSYVNPGSKAEWSVTFPNVTVRGIGVCGSKSGSYKDLSDSFTTYDSAAGFANNRYCWCKMISPAVSSWVLAFAADDADYCAPGCNGDCASAVSNSSTFRSAMFGSISN
;
A
#
# COMPACT_ATOMS: atom_id res chain seq x y z
N MET A 1 5.98 56.15 -6.45
CA MET A 1 4.88 55.34 -7.02
C MET A 1 5.43 53.95 -7.36
N LYS A 2 5.20 52.95 -6.51
CA LYS A 2 5.69 51.57 -6.69
C LYS A 2 4.51 50.71 -7.18
N LYS A 3 4.59 50.23 -8.42
CA LYS A 3 3.55 49.43 -9.08
C LYS A 3 3.55 48.01 -8.48
N LEU A 4 2.47 47.65 -7.80
CA LEU A 4 2.18 46.30 -7.33
C LEU A 4 1.70 45.48 -8.55
N LEU A 5 2.46 44.47 -8.97
CA LEU A 5 2.03 43.49 -9.96
C LEU A 5 1.21 42.41 -9.23
N PHE A 6 -0.11 42.49 -9.35
CA PHE A 6 -1.00 41.38 -9.00
C PHE A 6 -0.99 40.38 -10.16
N LEU A 7 -0.30 39.24 -10.02
CA LEU A 7 -0.57 38.07 -10.84
C LEU A 7 -1.85 37.40 -10.31
N THR A 8 -2.97 37.70 -10.95
CA THR A 8 -4.20 36.93 -10.78
C THR A 8 -4.02 35.57 -11.43
N ALA A 9 -3.78 34.54 -10.61
CA ALA A 9 -3.85 33.15 -11.06
C ALA A 9 -5.32 32.80 -11.34
N THR A 10 -5.72 32.87 -12.62
CA THR A 10 -7.01 32.37 -13.07
C THR A 10 -7.03 30.85 -12.91
N CYS A 11 -7.80 30.36 -11.94
CA CYS A 11 -8.12 28.95 -11.80
C CYS A 11 -8.99 28.55 -12.99
N ALA A 12 -8.39 27.92 -14.01
CA ALA A 12 -9.12 27.31 -15.10
C ALA A 12 -9.81 26.05 -14.57
N ILE A 13 -11.12 26.13 -14.34
CA ILE A 13 -11.95 24.97 -14.01
C ILE A 13 -12.07 24.14 -15.30
N LEU A 14 -11.23 23.13 -15.43
CA LEU A 14 -11.37 22.08 -16.45
C LEU A 14 -12.54 21.18 -16.04
N THR A 15 -13.70 21.37 -16.67
CA THR A 15 -14.83 20.45 -16.58
C THR A 15 -14.47 19.16 -17.32
N ALA A 16 -14.03 18.14 -16.59
CA ALA A 16 -13.79 16.80 -17.14
C ALA A 16 -15.12 16.14 -17.59
N PRO A 17 -15.13 15.35 -18.67
CA PRO A 17 -16.34 14.70 -19.18
C PRO A 17 -16.87 13.64 -18.22
N ALA A 18 -18.20 13.58 -18.10
CA ALA A 18 -18.98 12.86 -17.08
C ALA A 18 -18.99 11.31 -17.18
N THR A 19 -17.94 10.67 -17.71
CA THR A 19 -17.87 9.19 -17.84
C THR A 19 -16.56 8.57 -17.36
N ALA A 20 -15.90 9.24 -16.42
CA ALA A 20 -15.07 8.59 -15.41
C ALA A 20 -15.17 9.48 -14.18
N VAL A 21 -16.05 9.15 -13.23
CA VAL A 21 -15.91 9.68 -11.88
C VAL A 21 -14.61 9.06 -11.37
N GLN A 22 -13.51 9.75 -11.67
CA GLN A 22 -12.22 9.49 -11.06
C GLN A 22 -12.45 9.89 -9.60
N GLN A 23 -12.93 8.93 -8.83
CA GLN A 23 -13.22 9.12 -7.43
C GLN A 23 -11.86 9.31 -6.78
N CYS A 24 -11.45 10.57 -6.63
CA CYS A 24 -10.23 10.95 -5.94
C CYS A 24 -10.43 10.60 -4.47
N VAL A 25 -10.19 9.35 -4.14
CA VAL A 25 -10.21 8.89 -2.77
C VAL A 25 -8.94 9.41 -2.13
N ALA A 26 -9.09 10.45 -1.30
CA ALA A 26 -7.98 11.01 -0.55
C ALA A 26 -7.47 9.97 0.45
N LEU A 27 -6.33 9.38 0.15
CA LEU A 27 -5.61 8.47 1.04
C LEU A 27 -4.67 9.31 1.91
N ASP A 28 -5.07 9.56 3.15
CA ASP A 28 -4.27 10.32 4.12
C ASP A 28 -3.41 9.37 4.95
N ALA A 29 -2.10 9.44 4.76
CA ALA A 29 -1.14 8.64 5.52
C ALA A 29 -1.04 9.04 7.01
N SER A 30 -1.59 10.19 7.44
CA SER A 30 -1.60 10.61 8.84
C SER A 30 -2.72 9.97 9.65
N VAL A 31 -3.77 9.46 8.99
CA VAL A 31 -4.96 8.91 9.64
C VAL A 31 -4.79 7.41 9.88
N ASN A 32 -5.11 6.96 11.09
CA ASN A 32 -5.13 5.52 11.41
C ASN A 32 -6.40 4.86 10.90
N GLY A 33 -6.30 3.57 10.60
CA GLY A 33 -7.41 2.74 10.14
C GLY A 33 -7.76 1.64 11.13
N THR A 34 -8.85 0.93 10.85
CA THR A 34 -9.20 -0.33 11.53
C THR A 34 -8.88 -1.48 10.61
N SER A 35 -7.96 -2.35 11.00
CA SER A 35 -7.54 -3.51 10.22
C SER A 35 -8.49 -4.70 10.37
N TYR A 36 -8.71 -5.40 9.27
CA TYR A 36 -9.43 -6.67 9.22
C TYR A 36 -8.69 -7.64 8.28
N VAL A 37 -8.43 -8.85 8.78
CA VAL A 37 -7.89 -9.96 7.99
C VAL A 37 -9.05 -10.90 7.70
N ASN A 38 -9.28 -11.23 6.43
CA ASN A 38 -10.37 -12.13 6.07
C ASN A 38 -9.98 -13.57 6.43
N PRO A 39 -10.69 -14.24 7.37
CA PRO A 39 -10.36 -15.61 7.74
C PRO A 39 -10.60 -16.61 6.60
N GLY A 40 -11.41 -16.25 5.58
CA GLY A 40 -11.71 -17.07 4.42
C GLY A 40 -10.73 -16.93 3.25
N SER A 41 -9.98 -15.83 3.15
CA SER A 41 -8.94 -15.63 2.14
C SER A 41 -7.59 -15.40 2.84
N LYS A 42 -6.81 -16.48 2.98
CA LYS A 42 -5.52 -16.46 3.70
C LYS A 42 -4.48 -15.46 3.14
N ALA A 43 -4.73 -14.87 1.98
CA ALA A 43 -3.83 -13.97 1.26
C ALA A 43 -4.30 -12.51 1.22
N GLU A 44 -5.49 -12.17 1.73
CA GLU A 44 -6.05 -10.82 1.61
C GLU A 44 -6.22 -10.12 2.95
N TRP A 45 -6.01 -8.81 2.93
CA TRP A 45 -6.27 -7.91 4.05
C TRP A 45 -7.12 -6.72 3.61
N SER A 46 -7.78 -6.09 4.58
CA SER A 46 -8.48 -4.82 4.38
C SER A 46 -8.27 -3.90 5.58
N VAL A 47 -8.23 -2.60 5.33
CA VAL A 47 -8.18 -1.58 6.36
C VAL A 47 -9.21 -0.51 6.06
N THR A 48 -10.08 -0.21 7.02
CA THR A 48 -11.08 0.85 6.88
C THR A 48 -10.59 2.13 7.56
N PHE A 49 -10.47 3.17 6.76
CA PHE A 49 -10.26 4.56 7.17
C PHE A 49 -11.60 5.32 7.12
N PRO A 50 -11.70 6.52 7.71
CA PRO A 50 -12.98 7.24 7.81
C PRO A 50 -13.76 7.39 6.50
N ASN A 51 -13.07 7.54 5.36
CA ASN A 51 -13.68 7.80 4.05
C ASN A 51 -13.43 6.70 3.01
N VAL A 52 -12.70 5.64 3.36
CA VAL A 52 -12.26 4.62 2.39
C VAL A 52 -11.90 3.31 3.08
N THR A 53 -12.30 2.21 2.46
CA THR A 53 -11.69 0.91 2.74
C THR A 53 -10.65 0.60 1.68
N VAL A 54 -9.43 0.35 2.12
CA VAL A 54 -8.36 -0.19 1.26
C VAL A 54 -8.36 -1.70 1.39
N ARG A 55 -8.05 -2.38 0.28
CA ARG A 55 -7.83 -3.83 0.26
C ARG A 55 -6.48 -4.12 -0.37
N GLY A 56 -5.88 -5.21 0.06
CA GLY A 56 -4.59 -5.63 -0.45
C GLY A 56 -4.31 -7.09 -0.21
N ILE A 57 -3.11 -7.49 -0.62
CA ILE A 57 -2.56 -8.82 -0.44
C ILE A 57 -1.22 -8.74 0.26
N GLY A 58 -0.91 -9.75 1.05
CA GLY A 58 0.36 -9.95 1.74
C GLY A 58 0.94 -11.29 1.31
N VAL A 59 2.18 -11.26 0.85
CA VAL A 59 2.85 -12.44 0.30
C VAL A 59 4.29 -12.52 0.78
N CYS A 60 4.69 -13.72 1.15
CA CYS A 60 6.05 -14.05 1.53
C CYS A 60 6.89 -14.44 0.31
N GLY A 61 8.02 -13.76 0.10
CA GLY A 61 8.91 -14.06 -1.01
C GLY A 61 10.37 -14.01 -0.60
N SER A 62 11.25 -14.34 -1.55
CA SER A 62 12.69 -14.44 -1.34
C SER A 62 13.44 -13.12 -1.48
N LYS A 63 12.80 -12.11 -2.07
CA LYS A 63 13.39 -10.78 -2.22
C LYS A 63 13.57 -10.13 -0.86
N SER A 64 14.83 -9.99 -0.45
CA SER A 64 15.20 -9.27 0.75
C SER A 64 15.01 -7.77 0.62
N GLY A 65 15.00 -7.08 1.75
CA GLY A 65 14.92 -5.65 1.85
C GLY A 65 14.80 -5.21 3.30
N SER A 66 14.69 -3.91 3.48
CA SER A 66 14.41 -3.24 4.75
C SER A 66 12.94 -2.85 4.84
N TYR A 67 12.46 -2.64 6.06
CA TYR A 67 11.08 -2.22 6.30
C TYR A 67 10.73 -0.96 5.46
N LYS A 68 9.62 -1.06 4.72
CA LYS A 68 9.09 -0.06 3.77
C LYS A 68 9.82 0.05 2.43
N ASP A 69 10.77 -0.82 2.14
CA ASP A 69 11.36 -0.88 0.81
C ASP A 69 10.26 -1.12 -0.23
N LEU A 70 10.37 -0.40 -1.35
CA LEU A 70 9.43 -0.46 -2.46
C LEU A 70 9.92 -1.40 -3.55
N SER A 71 8.98 -2.06 -4.21
CA SER A 71 9.27 -2.88 -5.37
C SER A 71 8.10 -2.95 -6.35
N ASP A 72 8.32 -2.58 -7.61
CA ASP A 72 7.30 -2.71 -8.66
C ASP A 72 7.19 -4.15 -9.18
N SER A 73 8.31 -4.88 -9.15
CA SER A 73 8.39 -6.30 -9.47
C SER A 73 8.57 -7.12 -8.22
N PHE A 74 7.65 -8.05 -7.95
CA PHE A 74 7.79 -8.99 -6.85
C PHE A 74 7.43 -10.38 -7.33
N THR A 75 8.37 -11.30 -7.21
CA THR A 75 8.13 -12.72 -7.43
C THR A 75 7.59 -13.27 -6.12
N THR A 76 6.29 -13.50 -6.09
CA THR A 76 5.49 -13.90 -4.92
C THR A 76 5.94 -15.20 -4.26
N TYR A 77 6.73 -16.01 -4.95
CA TYR A 77 7.27 -17.24 -4.43
C TYR A 77 8.41 -17.68 -5.36
N ASP A 78 9.61 -17.85 -4.81
CA ASP A 78 10.69 -18.48 -5.54
C ASP A 78 10.73 -19.97 -5.14
N SER A 79 10.11 -20.81 -5.98
CA SER A 79 10.10 -22.25 -5.80
C SER A 79 11.49 -22.88 -5.93
N ALA A 80 12.41 -22.22 -6.66
CA ALA A 80 13.78 -22.68 -6.83
C ALA A 80 14.67 -22.31 -5.64
N ALA A 81 14.36 -21.22 -4.93
CA ALA A 81 15.03 -20.85 -3.68
C ALA A 81 14.65 -21.76 -2.50
N GLY A 82 13.62 -22.59 -2.63
CA GLY A 82 13.12 -23.45 -1.56
C GLY A 82 12.35 -22.68 -0.48
N PHE A 83 11.54 -23.41 0.31
CA PHE A 83 10.68 -22.80 1.33
C PHE A 83 11.45 -21.85 2.26
N ALA A 84 12.61 -22.25 2.78
CA ALA A 84 13.41 -21.49 3.75
C ALA A 84 13.74 -20.03 3.35
N ASN A 85 13.81 -19.72 2.06
CA ASN A 85 14.18 -18.38 1.60
C ASN A 85 12.98 -17.43 1.43
N ASN A 86 11.74 -17.92 1.42
CA ASN A 86 10.54 -17.10 1.24
C ASN A 86 10.07 -16.46 2.56
N ARG A 87 10.96 -15.72 3.24
CA ARG A 87 10.74 -15.19 4.60
C ARG A 87 10.45 -13.69 4.66
N TYR A 88 10.47 -12.98 3.54
CA TYR A 88 10.21 -11.55 3.50
C TYR A 88 8.75 -11.30 3.18
N CYS A 89 8.01 -10.65 4.08
CA CYS A 89 6.61 -10.31 3.88
C CYS A 89 6.48 -9.00 3.11
N TRP A 90 5.89 -9.09 1.92
CA TRP A 90 5.60 -7.95 1.06
C TRP A 90 4.11 -7.72 0.96
N CYS A 91 3.72 -6.45 1.08
CA CYS A 91 2.33 -6.02 1.06
C CYS A 91 2.05 -5.20 -0.18
N LYS A 92 0.88 -5.38 -0.77
CA LYS A 92 0.43 -4.60 -1.93
C LYS A 92 -1.02 -4.21 -1.78
N MET A 93 -1.32 -2.93 -1.94
CA MET A 93 -2.68 -2.44 -2.08
C MET A 93 -3.19 -2.78 -3.48
N ILE A 94 -4.41 -3.30 -3.57
CA ILE A 94 -5.08 -3.65 -4.84
C ILE A 94 -6.36 -2.85 -5.06
N SER A 95 -6.85 -2.15 -4.03
CA SER A 95 -8.04 -1.31 -4.08
C SER A 95 -7.96 -0.23 -2.99
N PRO A 96 -8.39 1.02 -3.25
CA PRO A 96 -9.03 1.50 -4.49
C PRO A 96 -8.08 1.71 -5.67
N ALA A 97 -6.77 1.71 -5.42
CA ALA A 97 -5.74 1.79 -6.44
C ALA A 97 -4.61 0.78 -6.16
N VAL A 98 -3.79 0.52 -7.16
CA VAL A 98 -2.69 -0.45 -7.04
C VAL A 98 -1.41 0.26 -6.61
N SER A 99 -0.80 -0.18 -5.51
CA SER A 99 0.51 0.31 -5.07
C SER A 99 1.66 -0.56 -5.63
N SER A 100 2.89 -0.05 -5.53
CA SER A 100 4.06 -0.93 -5.50
C SER A 100 3.98 -1.89 -4.30
N TRP A 101 4.78 -2.95 -4.33
CA TRP A 101 4.97 -3.80 -3.16
C TRP A 101 5.78 -3.04 -2.10
N VAL A 102 5.41 -3.20 -0.84
CA VAL A 102 6.06 -2.58 0.32
C VAL A 102 6.45 -3.66 1.32
N LEU A 103 7.72 -3.74 1.70
CA LEU A 103 8.17 -4.76 2.65
C LEU A 103 7.71 -4.42 4.08
N ALA A 104 6.97 -5.33 4.73
CA ALA A 104 6.49 -5.16 6.09
C ALA A 104 7.46 -5.71 7.15
N PHE A 105 8.04 -6.89 6.91
CA PHE A 105 9.05 -7.48 7.80
C PHE A 105 9.82 -8.60 7.10
N ALA A 106 10.89 -9.02 7.76
CA ALA A 106 11.60 -10.26 7.46
C ALA A 106 11.41 -11.21 8.65
N ALA A 107 10.83 -12.38 8.39
CA ALA A 107 10.77 -13.46 9.36
C ALA A 107 12.14 -14.16 9.46
N ASP A 108 12.33 -14.96 10.52
CA ASP A 108 13.51 -15.81 10.65
C ASP A 108 13.52 -16.91 9.57
N ASP A 109 12.34 -17.46 9.25
CA ASP A 109 12.08 -18.44 8.20
C ASP A 109 10.70 -18.26 7.53
N ALA A 110 10.42 -19.03 6.49
CA ALA A 110 9.18 -18.91 5.73
C ALA A 110 7.94 -19.49 6.42
N ASP A 111 8.11 -20.42 7.35
CA ASP A 111 7.00 -21.03 8.08
C ASP A 111 6.36 -20.01 9.02
N TYR A 112 7.16 -19.09 9.58
CA TYR A 112 6.65 -17.94 10.33
C TYR A 112 6.07 -16.84 9.45
N CYS A 113 6.60 -16.66 8.24
CA CYS A 113 6.13 -15.59 7.35
C CYS A 113 4.69 -15.84 6.88
N ALA A 114 4.39 -17.04 6.37
CA ALA A 114 3.12 -17.35 5.72
C ALA A 114 1.86 -17.11 6.57
N PRO A 115 1.78 -17.49 7.86
CA PRO A 115 0.59 -17.28 8.68
C PRO A 115 0.42 -15.82 9.14
N GLY A 116 1.52 -15.06 9.29
CA GLY A 116 1.50 -13.71 9.86
C GLY A 116 1.38 -12.58 8.83
N CYS A 117 1.87 -12.80 7.61
CA CYS A 117 2.13 -11.72 6.66
C CYS A 117 0.91 -10.81 6.39
N ASN A 118 -0.30 -11.36 6.25
CA ASN A 118 -1.49 -10.54 6.04
C ASN A 118 -1.93 -9.76 7.29
N GLY A 119 -1.78 -10.34 8.46
CA GLY A 119 -2.01 -9.64 9.73
C GLY A 119 -1.05 -8.46 9.89
N ASP A 120 0.21 -8.67 9.58
CA ASP A 120 1.24 -7.63 9.63
C ASP A 120 1.04 -6.56 8.56
N CYS A 121 0.65 -6.93 7.33
CA CYS A 121 0.28 -5.96 6.31
C CYS A 121 -0.90 -5.10 6.77
N ALA A 122 -1.96 -5.72 7.29
CA ALA A 122 -3.14 -5.00 7.77
C ALA A 122 -2.78 -4.07 8.94
N SER A 123 -1.97 -4.56 9.89
CA SER A 123 -1.49 -3.79 11.06
C SER A 123 -0.56 -2.64 10.68
N ALA A 124 0.38 -2.88 9.75
CA ALA A 124 1.30 -1.85 9.27
C ALA A 124 0.54 -0.74 8.55
N VAL A 125 -0.42 -1.09 7.68
CA VAL A 125 -1.26 -0.08 6.99
C VAL A 125 -2.15 0.66 7.99
N SER A 126 -2.76 -0.01 8.96
CA SER A 126 -3.66 0.64 9.92
C SER A 126 -2.95 1.56 10.91
N ASN A 127 -1.73 1.22 11.34
CA ASN A 127 -1.07 1.87 12.48
C ASN A 127 0.22 2.65 12.15
N SER A 128 0.87 2.40 11.01
CA SER A 128 2.14 3.06 10.65
C SER A 128 1.97 4.11 9.56
N SER A 129 2.02 5.39 9.94
CA SER A 129 1.97 6.52 9.00
C SER A 129 3.06 6.43 7.94
N THR A 130 4.27 6.09 8.35
CA THR A 130 5.41 5.91 7.44
C THR A 130 5.22 4.76 6.45
N PHE A 131 4.57 3.67 6.85
CA PHE A 131 4.23 2.57 5.92
C PHE A 131 3.14 2.99 4.94
N ARG A 132 2.11 3.70 5.42
CA ARG A 132 1.09 4.30 4.56
C ARG A 132 1.69 5.29 3.56
N SER A 133 2.63 6.13 3.97
CA SER A 133 3.31 7.06 3.06
C SER A 133 4.04 6.33 1.94
N ALA A 134 4.76 5.25 2.25
CA ALA A 134 5.41 4.42 1.25
C ALA A 134 4.38 3.77 0.31
N MET A 135 3.34 3.15 0.87
CA MET A 135 2.32 2.45 0.09
C MET A 135 1.48 3.40 -0.78
N PHE A 136 0.88 4.43 -0.18
CA PHE A 136 0.01 5.38 -0.88
C PHE A 136 0.79 6.29 -1.84
N GLY A 137 2.03 6.64 -1.49
CA GLY A 137 2.91 7.40 -2.38
C GLY A 137 3.41 6.62 -3.60
N SER A 138 3.31 5.28 -3.56
CA SER A 138 3.69 4.38 -4.65
C SER A 138 2.52 3.91 -5.53
N ILE A 139 1.33 4.48 -5.32
CA ILE A 139 0.19 4.19 -6.19
C ILE A 139 0.58 4.56 -7.62
N SER A 140 0.36 3.64 -8.56
CA SER A 140 0.74 3.78 -9.96
C SER A 140 0.42 5.18 -10.49
N ASN A 141 1.48 5.95 -10.78
CA ASN A 141 1.44 7.12 -11.66
C ASN A 141 1.36 6.66 -13.12
#